data_AF-A0Z693-F1
#
_entry.id   AF-A0Z693-F1
#
_cell.length_a   1.000
_cell.length_b   1.000
_cell.length_c   1.000
_cell.angle_alpha   90.00
_cell.angle_beta   90.00
_cell.angle_gamma   90.00
#
_symmetry.space_group_name_H-M   'P 1'
#
loop_
_entity.id
_entity.type
_entity.pdbx_description
1 polymer ?
#
loop_
_entity_poly.entity_id
_entity_poly.type
_entity_poly.pdbx_seq_one_letter_code
_entity_poly.pdbx_strand_id
1 'polypeptide(L)' 'MTFDYNQQHLIKMANQIAGNMPTRENVPAQIVQHMMQFWTPPMRADLKKIAEHTAELLSDDVLAAVAMQD' A
#
# COMPACT_ATOMS: atom_id res chain seq x y z
N MET A 1 0.35 -17.88 -4.03
CA MET A 1 1.62 -17.30 -3.53
C MET A 1 1.60 -17.43 -2.01
N THR A 2 2.70 -17.84 -1.37
CA THR A 2 2.78 -17.83 0.10
C THR A 2 3.60 -16.61 0.49
N PHE A 3 3.01 -15.66 1.20
CA PHE A 3 3.69 -14.47 1.67
C PHE A 3 4.56 -14.78 2.87
N ASP A 4 5.77 -14.24 2.89
CA ASP A 4 6.58 -14.24 4.11
C ASP A 4 6.02 -13.27 5.18
N TYR A 5 6.60 -13.31 6.37
CA TYR A 5 6.16 -12.47 7.48
C TYR A 5 6.23 -10.98 7.14
N ASN A 6 7.26 -10.54 6.42
CA ASN A 6 7.46 -9.12 6.10
C ASN A 6 6.41 -8.65 5.09
N GLN A 7 6.08 -9.46 4.09
CA GLN A 7 5.05 -9.17 3.10
C GLN A 7 3.66 -9.13 3.72
N GLN A 8 3.33 -10.08 4.61
CA GLN A 8 2.06 -10.04 5.36
C GLN A 8 1.96 -8.78 6.24
N HIS A 9 3.06 -8.40 6.87
CA HIS A 9 3.12 -7.19 7.68
C HIS A 9 2.95 -5.93 6.83
N LEU A 10 3.58 -5.89 5.65
CA LEU A 10 3.47 -4.79 4.69
C LEU A 10 2.04 -4.58 4.19
N ILE A 11 1.34 -5.67 3.84
CA ILE A 11 -0.08 -5.66 3.46
C ILE A 11 -0.93 -5.06 4.59
N LYS A 12 -0.73 -5.57 5.82
CA LYS A 12 -1.45 -5.08 6.99
C LYS A 12 -1.24 -3.59 7.20
N MET A 13 0.02 -3.12 7.15
CA MET A 13 0.34 -1.71 7.31
C MET A 13 -0.30 -0.84 6.22
N ALA A 14 -0.25 -1.27 4.95
CA ALA A 14 -0.85 -0.52 3.84
C ALA A 14 -2.36 -0.31 4.05
N ASN A 15 -3.08 -1.37 4.41
CA ASN A 15 -4.53 -1.29 4.67
C ASN A 15 -4.84 -0.45 5.92
N GLN A 16 -3.99 -0.52 6.96
CA GLN A 16 -4.13 0.33 8.15
C GLN A 16 -3.92 1.82 7.83
N ILE A 17 -2.95 2.14 6.97
CA ILE A 17 -2.72 3.52 6.51
C ILE A 17 -3.99 4.04 5.81
N ALA A 18 -4.56 3.27 4.88
CA ALA A 18 -5.79 3.65 4.19
C ALA A 18 -7.00 3.84 5.14
N GLY A 19 -7.15 2.94 6.11
CA GLY A 19 -8.23 3.00 7.09
C GLY A 19 -8.12 4.15 8.08
N ASN A 20 -6.90 4.64 8.34
CA ASN A 20 -6.62 5.70 9.30
C ASN A 20 -6.48 7.09 8.67
N MET A 21 -6.77 7.26 7.38
CA MET A 21 -6.70 8.58 6.74
C MET A 21 -7.67 9.55 7.41
N PRO A 22 -7.22 10.77 7.75
CA PRO A 22 -8.02 11.73 8.53
C PRO A 22 -9.22 12.26 7.73
N THR A 23 -9.11 12.28 6.41
CA THR A 23 -10.19 12.67 5.49
C THR A 23 -10.35 11.62 4.40
N ARG A 24 -11.56 11.53 3.85
CA ARG A 24 -11.85 10.64 2.71
C ARG A 24 -11.63 11.31 1.35
N GLU A 25 -11.18 12.56 1.34
CA GLU A 25 -10.84 13.28 0.13
C GLU A 25 -9.47 12.85 -0.37
N ASN A 26 -9.39 12.38 -1.62
CA ASN A 26 -8.14 12.01 -2.28
C ASN A 26 -7.24 11.05 -1.45
N VAL A 27 -7.85 10.04 -0.84
CA VAL A 27 -7.17 9.04 -0.01
C VAL A 27 -5.97 8.38 -0.72
N PRO A 28 -6.04 7.99 -2.01
CA PRO A 28 -4.88 7.42 -2.70
C PRO A 28 -3.65 8.33 -2.70
N ALA A 29 -3.81 9.64 -2.95
CA ALA A 29 -2.70 10.59 -2.92
C ALA A 29 -2.09 10.73 -1.52
N GLN A 30 -2.93 10.74 -0.47
CA GLN A 30 -2.45 10.77 0.91
C GLN A 30 -1.66 9.51 1.27
N ILE A 31 -2.10 8.33 0.81
CA ILE A 31 -1.38 7.07 0.98
C ILE A 31 -0.02 7.14 0.29
N VAL A 32 0.04 7.61 -0.96
CA VAL A 32 1.32 7.78 -1.69
C VAL A 32 2.27 8.69 -0.92
N GLN A 33 1.80 9.85 -0.46
CA GLN A 33 2.60 10.78 0.31
C GLN A 33 3.15 10.13 1.59
N HIS A 34 2.31 9.41 2.33
CA HIS A 34 2.71 8.70 3.55
C HIS A 34 3.80 7.66 3.26
N MET A 35 3.60 6.83 2.22
CA MET A 35 4.58 5.82 1.83
C MET A 35 5.90 6.44 1.34
N MET A 36 5.85 7.56 0.61
CA MET A 36 7.06 8.26 0.19
C MET A 36 7.84 8.83 1.38
N GLN A 37 7.15 9.30 2.42
CA GLN A 37 7.77 9.90 3.60
C GLN A 37 8.36 8.86 4.56
N PHE A 38 7.67 7.73 4.76
CA PHE A 38 8.00 6.79 5.84
C PHE A 38 8.51 5.43 5.36
N TRP A 39 8.26 5.04 4.11
CA TRP A 39 8.68 3.72 3.62
C TRP A 39 9.94 3.83 2.78
N THR A 40 10.75 2.77 2.83
CA THR A 40 11.94 2.67 1.98
C THR A 40 11.54 2.31 0.54
N PRO A 41 12.39 2.60 -0.47
CA PRO A 41 12.11 2.19 -1.85
C PRO A 41 11.84 0.67 -2.02
N PRO A 42 12.58 -0.25 -1.36
CA PRO A 42 12.27 -1.67 -1.42
C PRO A 42 10.87 -2.02 -0.91
N MET A 43 10.41 -1.42 0.20
CA MET A 43 9.07 -1.66 0.72
C MET A 43 7.98 -1.26 -0.29
N ARG A 44 8.15 -0.13 -1.00
CA ARG A 44 7.19 0.29 -2.03
C ARG A 44 7.21 -0.65 -3.24
N ALA A 45 8.40 -1.09 -3.67
CA ALA A 45 8.53 -2.05 -4.76
C ALA A 45 7.92 -3.40 -4.42
N ASP A 46 8.06 -3.87 -3.17
CA ASP A 46 7.44 -5.11 -2.71
C ASP A 46 5.92 -5.00 -2.67
N LEU A 47 5.37 -3.86 -2.21
CA LEU A 47 3.92 -3.63 -2.24
C LEU A 47 3.39 -3.63 -3.68
N LYS A 48 4.12 -3.04 -4.64
CA LYS A 48 3.76 -3.05 -6.07
C LYS A 48 3.66 -4.47 -6.61
N LYS A 49 4.67 -5.31 -6.33
CA LYS A 49 4.64 -6.74 -6.70
C LYS A 49 3.49 -7.51 -6.05
N ILE A 50 3.16 -7.21 -4.80
CA ILE A 50 2.02 -7.84 -4.10
C ILE A 50 0.72 -7.45 -4.80
N ALA A 51 0.54 -6.18 -5.16
CA ALA A 51 -0.66 -5.71 -5.86
C ALA A 51 -0.84 -6.37 -7.24
N GLU A 52 0.25 -6.67 -7.96
CA GLU A 52 0.21 -7.36 -9.25
C GLU A 52 -0.26 -8.82 -9.15
N HIS A 53 0.01 -9.50 -8.03
CA HIS A 53 -0.26 -10.93 -7.88
C HIS A 53 -1.46 -11.26 -7.00
N THR A 54 -1.84 -10.38 -6.08
CA THR A 54 -2.89 -10.59 -5.07
C THR A 54 -3.56 -9.28 -4.70
N ALA A 55 -4.24 -8.66 -5.67
CA ALA A 55 -4.92 -7.39 -5.46
C ALA A 55 -6.00 -7.48 -4.37
N GLU A 56 -6.64 -8.65 -4.20
CA GLU A 56 -7.72 -8.90 -3.25
C GLU A 56 -7.33 -8.77 -1.77
N LEU A 57 -6.03 -8.74 -1.45
CA LEU A 57 -5.53 -8.56 -0.09
C LEU A 57 -5.33 -7.08 0.29
N LEU A 58 -5.44 -6.18 -0.67
CA LEU A 58 -5.28 -4.74 -0.49
C LEU A 58 -6.63 -4.05 -0.68
N SER A 59 -6.87 -2.96 0.04
CA SER A 59 -8.06 -2.15 -0.20
C SER A 59 -7.97 -1.41 -1.54
N ASP A 60 -9.12 -1.05 -2.11
CA ASP A 60 -9.20 -0.29 -3.37
C ASP A 60 -8.38 1.01 -3.32
N ASP A 61 -8.40 1.69 -2.17
CA ASP A 61 -7.61 2.90 -1.93
C ASP A 61 -6.10 2.64 -2.05
N VAL A 62 -5.63 1.50 -1.52
CA VAL A 62 -4.21 1.11 -1.59
C VAL A 62 -3.84 0.71 -3.02
N LEU A 63 -4.70 -0.05 -3.70
CA LEU A 63 -4.48 -0.42 -5.10
C LEU A 63 -4.37 0.82 -6.00
N ALA A 64 -5.27 1.79 -5.81
CA ALA A 64 -5.22 3.07 -6.51
C ALA A 64 -3.92 3.83 -6.20
N ALA A 65 -3.47 3.86 -4.94
CA ALA A 65 -2.22 4.51 -4.56
C ALA A 65 -1.00 3.86 -5.20
N VAL A 66 -0.94 2.52 -5.24
CA VAL A 66 0.16 1.78 -5.89
C VAL A 66 0.22 2.08 -7.38
N ALA A 67 -0.93 2.21 -8.05
CA ALA A 67 -1.00 2.56 -9.47
C ALA A 67 -0.52 4.00 -9.78
N MET A 68 -0.47 4.88 -8.77
CA MET A 68 0.05 6.25 -8.89
C MET A 68 1.57 6.35 -8.66
N GLN A 69 2.22 5.27 -8.22
CA GLN A 69 3.67 5.24 -7.99
C GLN A 69 4.39 4.75 -9.25
N ASP A 70 5.04 5.68 -9.95
CA ASP A 70 5.93 5.38 -11.07
C ASP A 70 7.19 4.61 -10.61
#